data_AF-A0A843GUL4-F1
#
_entry.id   AF-A0A843GUL4-F1
#
_cell.length_a   1.000
_cell.length_b   1.000
_cell.length_c   1.000
_cell.angle_alpha   90.00
_cell.angle_beta   90.00
_cell.angle_gamma   90.00
#
_symmetry.space_group_name_H-M   'P 1'
#
loop_
_entity.id
_entity.type
_entity.pdbx_description
1 polymer ?
#
loop_
_entity_poly.entity_id
_entity_poly.type
_entity_poly.pdbx_seq_one_letter_code
_entity_poly.pdbx_strand_id
1 'polypeptide(L)'
;MATYFCVSDVHSFYDEMMEALDNAGFDINNPNHVFVSLGDLLDRGPNPKECLEFVNKLPKNRKILIKGNHERLMEQCIQDKIFRSHDFHNKTIDTVLILTDSISCTDANMVLTKMEYNKPWN
;
A
#
# COMPACT_ATOMS: atom_id res chain seq x y z
N MET A 1 -23.30 -13.86 -8.88
CA MET A 1 -22.80 -14.07 -7.50
C MET A 1 -21.44 -13.40 -7.42
N ALA A 2 -21.08 -12.78 -6.29
CA ALA A 2 -19.77 -12.17 -6.15
C ALA A 2 -18.68 -13.25 -6.04
N THR A 3 -17.55 -13.02 -6.71
CA THR A 3 -16.33 -13.84 -6.60
C THR A 3 -15.26 -12.99 -5.93
N TYR A 4 -14.64 -13.53 -4.89
CA TYR A 4 -13.65 -12.82 -4.08
C TYR A 4 -12.24 -13.28 -4.44
N PHE A 5 -11.35 -12.31 -4.64
CA PHE A 5 -9.95 -12.54 -4.96
C PHE A 5 -9.12 -11.96 -3.82
N CYS A 6 -8.52 -12.85 -3.03
CA CYS A 6 -7.84 -12.49 -1.80
C CYS A 6 -6.33 -12.52 -1.98
N VAL A 7 -5.66 -11.45 -1.60
CA VAL A 7 -4.20 -11.34 -1.53
C VAL A 7 -3.79 -10.95 -0.10
N SER A 8 -2.57 -11.31 0.28
CA SER A 8 -1.98 -10.99 1.59
C SER A 8 -0.52 -10.64 1.39
N ASP A 9 0.02 -9.77 2.25
CA ASP A 9 1.47 -9.52 2.37
C ASP A 9 2.11 -9.16 1.02
N VAL A 10 1.38 -8.40 0.20
CA VAL A 10 1.82 -7.99 -1.15
C VAL A 10 3.11 -7.19 -1.06
N HIS A 11 3.28 -6.36 -0.03
CA HIS A 11 4.52 -5.66 0.23
C HIS A 11 5.09 -4.95 -0.99
N SER A 12 4.27 -4.13 -1.66
CA SER A 12 4.68 -3.35 -2.82
C SER A 12 5.25 -4.17 -4.00
N PHE A 13 5.07 -5.50 -4.02
CA PHE A 13 5.40 -6.39 -5.13
C PHE A 13 4.21 -6.44 -6.10
N TYR A 14 4.03 -5.32 -6.82
CA TYR A 14 2.88 -5.09 -7.68
C TYR A 14 2.80 -6.12 -8.82
N ASP A 15 3.92 -6.40 -9.47
CA ASP A 15 3.96 -7.29 -10.64
C ASP A 15 3.55 -8.71 -10.24
N GLU A 16 4.06 -9.20 -9.11
CA GLU A 16 3.72 -10.51 -8.54
C GLU A 16 2.25 -10.57 -8.11
N MET A 17 1.71 -9.50 -7.52
CA MET A 17 0.28 -9.40 -7.20
C MET A 17 -0.58 -9.49 -8.46
N MET A 18 -0.20 -8.76 -9.52
CA MET A 18 -0.96 -8.75 -10.78
C MET A 18 -0.88 -10.08 -11.51
N GLU A 19 0.28 -10.73 -11.54
CA GLU A 19 0.45 -12.08 -12.09
C GLU A 19 -0.41 -13.10 -11.34
N ALA A 20 -0.42 -13.05 -9.99
CA ALA A 20 -1.24 -13.94 -9.18
C ALA A 20 -2.75 -13.71 -9.42
N LEU A 21 -3.17 -12.46 -9.55
CA LEU A 21 -4.56 -12.10 -9.86
C LEU A 21 -4.97 -12.57 -11.25
N ASP A 22 -4.12 -12.40 -12.26
CA ASP A 22 -4.37 -12.86 -13.64
C ASP A 22 -4.48 -14.39 -13.70
N ASN A 23 -3.55 -15.10 -13.07
CA ASN A 23 -3.58 -16.57 -12.96
C ASN A 23 -4.83 -17.09 -12.23
N ALA A 24 -5.36 -16.33 -11.26
CA ALA A 24 -6.61 -16.66 -10.58
C ALA A 24 -7.86 -16.32 -11.41
N GLY A 25 -7.73 -15.57 -12.51
CA GLY A 25 -8.84 -15.12 -13.35
C GLY A 25 -9.54 -13.86 -12.83
N PHE A 26 -8.85 -13.01 -12.09
CA PHE A 26 -9.37 -11.70 -11.71
C PHE A 26 -9.60 -10.84 -12.95
N ASP A 27 -10.71 -10.11 -12.95
CA ASP A 27 -11.05 -9.21 -14.06
C ASP A 27 -11.54 -7.91 -13.44
N ILE A 28 -10.75 -6.86 -13.63
CA ILE A 28 -11.06 -5.53 -13.14
C ILE A 28 -12.37 -4.98 -13.73
N ASN A 29 -12.76 -5.41 -14.93
CA ASN A 29 -13.98 -4.97 -15.61
C ASN A 29 -15.22 -5.80 -15.21
N ASN A 30 -15.05 -6.98 -14.61
CA ASN A 30 -16.18 -7.79 -14.17
C ASN A 30 -16.79 -7.24 -12.87
N PRO A 31 -18.03 -6.71 -12.90
CA PRO A 31 -18.63 -6.07 -11.73
C PRO A 31 -18.89 -7.02 -10.56
N ASN A 32 -18.85 -8.34 -10.78
CA ASN A 32 -19.00 -9.35 -9.73
C ASN A 32 -17.67 -9.75 -9.07
N HIS A 33 -16.53 -9.32 -9.60
CA HIS A 33 -15.23 -9.60 -9.01
C HIS A 33 -14.89 -8.54 -7.95
N VAL A 34 -14.61 -9.01 -6.73
CA VAL A 34 -14.27 -8.20 -5.55
C VAL A 34 -12.84 -8.50 -5.13
N PHE A 35 -12.01 -7.47 -5.06
CA PHE A 35 -10.64 -7.58 -4.55
C PHE A 35 -10.63 -7.51 -3.03
N VAL A 36 -9.82 -8.35 -2.39
CA VAL A 36 -9.64 -8.37 -0.94
C VAL A 36 -8.14 -8.35 -0.64
N SER A 37 -7.65 -7.29 -0.01
CA SER A 37 -6.33 -7.31 0.62
C SER A 37 -6.49 -7.64 2.10
N LEU A 38 -5.74 -8.63 2.57
CA LEU A 38 -5.70 -9.07 3.96
C LEU A 38 -4.72 -8.25 4.83
N GLY A 39 -4.08 -7.24 4.24
CA GLY A 39 -3.13 -6.34 4.92
C GLY A 39 -1.75 -6.39 4.30
N ASP A 40 -0.86 -5.52 4.80
CA ASP A 40 0.54 -5.47 4.42
C ASP A 40 0.72 -5.30 2.90
N LEU A 41 -0.06 -4.37 2.34
CA LEU A 41 -0.03 -4.04 0.91
C LEU A 41 1.24 -3.26 0.55
N LEU A 42 1.76 -2.48 1.50
CA LEU A 42 2.89 -1.57 1.34
C LEU A 42 4.17 -2.10 2.02
N ASP A 43 5.24 -1.32 1.90
CA ASP A 43 6.59 -1.61 2.39
C ASP A 43 7.32 -2.72 1.60
N ARG A 44 8.63 -2.89 1.89
CA ARG A 44 9.58 -3.89 1.34
C ARG A 44 9.87 -3.87 -0.17
N GLY A 45 8.84 -3.94 -1.01
CA GLY A 45 8.94 -4.02 -2.47
C GLY A 45 9.07 -2.65 -3.16
N PRO A 46 9.28 -2.64 -4.48
CA PRO A 46 9.66 -1.43 -5.20
C PRO A 46 8.48 -0.61 -5.73
N ASN A 47 7.25 -1.13 -5.73
CA ASN A 47 6.10 -0.54 -6.45
C ASN A 47 4.93 -0.10 -5.54
N PRO A 48 5.15 0.71 -4.48
CA PRO A 48 4.06 1.12 -3.59
C PRO A 48 3.05 2.03 -4.31
N LYS A 49 3.48 2.81 -5.31
CA LYS A 49 2.60 3.69 -6.09
C LYS A 49 1.60 2.88 -6.91
N GLU A 50 2.08 1.85 -7.59
CA GLU A 50 1.29 0.99 -8.47
C GLU A 50 0.28 0.16 -7.67
N CYS A 51 0.67 -0.37 -6.50
CA CYS A 51 -0.24 -1.00 -5.56
C CYS A 51 -1.38 -0.06 -5.13
N LEU A 52 -1.06 1.19 -4.76
CA LEU A 52 -2.07 2.19 -4.38
C LEU A 52 -2.96 2.60 -5.54
N GLU A 53 -2.38 2.85 -6.72
CA GLU A 53 -3.14 3.16 -7.92
C GLU A 53 -4.14 2.06 -8.27
N PHE A 54 -3.72 0.79 -8.19
CA PHE A 54 -4.60 -0.34 -8.44
C PHE A 54 -5.79 -0.36 -7.49
N VAL A 55 -5.56 -0.31 -6.18
CA VAL A 55 -6.67 -0.34 -5.20
C VAL A 55 -7.53 0.92 -5.27
N ASN A 56 -6.98 2.07 -5.67
CA ASN A 56 -7.72 3.32 -5.86
C ASN A 56 -8.60 3.31 -7.11
N LYS A 57 -8.19 2.63 -8.18
CA LYS A 57 -8.99 2.43 -9.41
C LYS A 57 -10.24 1.57 -9.15
N LEU A 58 -10.22 0.71 -8.13
CA LEU A 58 -11.36 -0.14 -7.79
C LEU A 58 -12.49 0.65 -7.08
N PRO A 59 -13.76 0.47 -7.50
CA PRO A 59 -14.91 1.01 -6.79
C PRO A 59 -14.96 0.59 -5.32
N LYS A 60 -15.46 1.46 -4.43
CA LYS A 60 -15.53 1.19 -2.98
C LYS A 60 -16.30 -0.10 -2.63
N ASN A 61 -17.32 -0.46 -3.40
CA ASN A 61 -18.10 -1.69 -3.21
C ASN A 61 -17.45 -2.95 -3.83
N ARG A 62 -16.30 -2.81 -4.51
CA ARG A 62 -15.55 -3.91 -5.15
C ARG A 62 -14.16 -4.11 -4.55
N LYS A 63 -13.90 -3.53 -3.38
CA LYS A 63 -12.67 -3.71 -2.63
C LYS A 63 -12.91 -3.84 -1.13
N ILE A 64 -12.17 -4.73 -0.48
CA ILE A 64 -12.07 -4.86 0.96
C ILE A 64 -10.58 -4.74 1.29
N LEU A 65 -10.22 -3.77 2.12
CA LEU A 65 -8.82 -3.51 2.50
C LEU A 65 -8.70 -3.67 4.00
N ILE A 66 -8.17 -4.81 4.44
CA ILE A 66 -7.85 -5.05 5.84
C ILE A 66 -6.53 -4.35 6.16
N LYS A 67 -6.46 -3.73 7.34
CA LYS A 67 -5.26 -3.05 7.82
C LYS A 67 -4.31 -4.08 8.43
N GLY A 68 -3.15 -4.27 7.81
CA GLY A 68 -2.05 -5.07 8.35
C GLY A 68 -1.24 -4.31 9.40
N ASN A 69 -0.21 -4.95 9.95
CA ASN A 69 0.66 -4.28 10.92
C ASN A 69 1.55 -3.23 10.26
N HIS A 70 1.92 -3.39 8.99
CA HIS A 70 2.71 -2.39 8.27
C HIS A 70 1.95 -1.08 8.07
N GLU A 71 0.67 -1.14 7.69
CA GLU A 71 -0.15 0.08 7.59
C GLU A 71 -0.29 0.78 8.95
N ARG A 72 -0.44 0.02 10.05
CA ARG A 72 -0.48 0.57 11.41
C ARG A 72 0.85 1.26 11.78
N LEU A 73 2.00 0.67 11.44
CA LEU A 73 3.31 1.24 11.72
C LEU A 73 3.55 2.51 10.88
N MET A 74 3.12 2.52 9.62
CA MET A 74 3.16 3.70 8.77
C MET A 74 2.31 4.86 9.34
N GLU A 75 1.10 4.57 9.81
CA GLU A 75 0.28 5.57 10.51
C GLU A 75 0.98 6.12 11.75
N GLN A 76 1.64 5.25 12.51
CA GLN A 76 2.37 5.63 13.71
C GLN A 76 3.56 6.55 13.40
N CYS A 77 4.39 6.24 12.40
CA CYS A 77 5.52 7.12 12.06
C CYS A 77 5.03 8.46 11.49
N ILE A 78 3.95 8.47 10.69
CA ILE A 78 3.32 9.71 10.21
C ILE A 78 2.80 10.57 11.36
N GLN A 79 2.16 9.96 12.36
CA GLN A 79 1.62 10.67 13.54
C GLN A 79 2.75 11.19 14.44
N ASP A 80 3.75 10.36 14.73
CA ASP A 80 4.87 10.69 15.62
C ASP A 80 5.86 11.66 14.95
N LYS A 81 5.79 11.82 13.62
CA LYS A 81 6.74 12.59 12.79
C LYS A 81 8.20 12.13 12.93
N ILE A 82 8.40 10.87 13.25
CA ILE A 82 9.72 10.27 13.49
C ILE A 82 9.75 8.86 12.90
N PHE A 83 10.87 8.51 12.27
CA PHE A 83 11.19 7.13 11.91
C PHE A 83 11.89 6.40 13.05
N ARG A 84 11.48 5.16 13.32
CA ARG A 84 12.03 4.24 14.31
C ARG A 84 12.82 3.14 13.62
N SER A 85 13.59 2.36 14.38
CA SER A 85 14.44 1.30 13.83
C SER A 85 13.69 0.29 12.94
N HIS A 86 12.43 -0.02 13.27
CA HIS A 86 11.61 -0.91 12.44
C HIS A 86 11.21 -0.28 11.11
N ASP A 87 11.08 1.04 10.99
CA ASP A 87 10.75 1.70 9.71
C ASP A 87 11.89 1.57 8.69
N PHE A 88 13.13 1.47 9.17
CA PHE A 88 14.30 1.14 8.37
C PHE A 88 14.30 -0.35 7.98
N HIS A 89 14.10 -1.24 8.96
CA HIS A 89 14.14 -2.68 8.72
C HIS A 89 13.01 -3.16 7.79
N ASN A 90 11.81 -2.63 7.99
CA ASN A 90 10.62 -2.95 7.19
C ASN A 90 10.61 -2.23 5.84
N LYS A 91 11.50 -1.27 5.63
CA LYS A 91 11.53 -0.38 4.46
C LYS A 91 10.29 0.52 4.32
N THR A 92 9.65 0.84 5.44
CA THR A 92 8.57 1.84 5.50
C THR A 92 9.09 3.22 5.06
N ILE A 93 10.35 3.53 5.36
CA ILE A 93 11.01 4.75 4.88
C ILE A 93 11.05 4.79 3.36
N ASP A 94 11.45 3.69 2.70
CA ASP A 94 11.55 3.65 1.24
C ASP A 94 10.19 3.90 0.61
N THR A 95 9.13 3.28 1.14
CA THR A 95 7.76 3.55 0.71
C THR A 95 7.37 5.01 0.91
N VAL A 96 7.63 5.61 2.07
CA VAL A 96 7.31 7.03 2.33
C VAL A 96 8.10 7.95 1.38
N LEU A 97 9.38 7.67 1.12
CA LEU A 97 10.20 8.46 0.21
C LEU A 97 9.65 8.40 -1.22
N ILE A 98 9.31 7.20 -1.71
CA ILE A 98 8.70 7.01 -3.01
C ILE A 98 7.37 7.77 -3.10
N LEU A 99 6.48 7.61 -2.12
CA LEU A 99 5.14 8.21 -2.13
C LEU A 99 5.14 9.74 -1.97
N THR A 100 6.21 10.31 -1.40
CA THR A 100 6.36 11.77 -1.23
C THR A 100 7.29 12.41 -2.25
N ASP A 101 7.81 11.64 -3.22
CA ASP A 101 8.85 12.06 -4.16
C ASP A 101 10.06 12.72 -3.45
N SER A 102 10.42 12.17 -2.28
CA SER A 102 11.53 12.66 -1.46
C SER A 102 12.81 11.88 -1.75
N ILE A 103 13.94 12.57 -1.86
CA ILE A 103 15.24 11.98 -2.20
C ILE A 103 15.97 11.45 -0.94
N SER A 104 15.60 11.91 0.26
CA SER A 104 16.20 11.47 1.53
C SER A 104 15.25 11.66 2.72
N CYS A 105 15.52 10.94 3.81
CA CYS A 105 14.79 11.03 5.09
C CYS A 105 15.53 11.82 6.18
N THR A 106 16.51 12.67 5.81
CA THR A 106 17.35 13.43 6.77
C THR A 106 16.53 14.33 7.68
N ASP A 107 15.43 14.89 7.15
CA ASP A 107 14.41 15.58 7.94
C ASP A 107 13.12 14.74 7.92
N ALA A 108 13.04 13.79 8.87
CA ALA A 108 11.89 12.90 9.02
C ALA A 108 10.59 13.69 9.22
N ASN A 109 10.63 14.77 10.00
CA ASN A 109 9.46 15.61 10.26
C ASN A 109 8.93 16.24 8.97
N MET A 110 9.80 16.80 8.14
CA MET A 110 9.41 17.36 6.84
C MET A 110 8.78 16.28 5.94
N VAL A 111 9.42 15.13 5.79
CA VAL A 111 8.94 14.06 4.90
C VAL A 111 7.60 13.49 5.39
N LEU A 112 7.46 13.20 6.68
CA LEU A 112 6.24 12.65 7.26
C LEU A 112 5.10 13.67 7.33
N THR A 113 5.43 14.97 7.33
CA THR A 113 4.44 16.04 7.15
C THR A 113 3.93 16.06 5.70
N LYS A 114 4.81 15.94 4.69
CA LYS A 114 4.37 15.79 3.29
C LYS A 114 3.44 14.60 3.11
N MET A 115 3.79 13.46 3.72
CA MET A 115 2.97 12.25 3.67
C MET A 115 1.59 12.45 4.29
N GLU A 116 1.49 13.19 5.39
CA GLU A 116 0.22 13.50 6.04
C GLU A 116 -0.69 14.41 5.19
N TYR A 117 -0.13 15.41 4.52
CA TYR A 117 -0.89 16.33 3.67
C TYR A 117 -1.30 15.69 2.33
N ASN A 118 -0.45 14.84 1.77
CA ASN A 118 -0.63 14.26 0.44
C ASN A 118 -0.99 12.78 0.52
N LYS A 119 -1.78 12.35 1.52
CA LYS A 119 -2.15 10.94 1.69
C LYS A 119 -2.66 10.37 0.35
N PRO A 120 -1.94 9.41 -0.24
CA PRO A 120 -2.33 8.85 -1.54
C PRO A 120 -3.56 7.93 -1.45
N TRP A 121 -4.12 7.75 -0.24
CA TRP A 121 -5.36 7.04 0.02
C TRP A 121 -6.42 8.00 0.58
N ASN A 122 -7.51 8.19 -0.18
CA ASN A 122 -8.74 8.93 0.19
C ASN A 122 -9.99 8.13 -0.21
#